data_AF-A0A1W9XGP0-F1
#
_entry.id   AF-A0A1W9XGP0-F1
#
_cell.length_a   1.000
_cell.length_b   1.000
_cell.length_c   1.000
_cell.angle_alpha   90.00
_cell.angle_beta   90.00
_cell.angle_gamma   90.00
#
_symmetry.space_group_name_H-M   'P 1'
#
loop_
_entity.id
_entity.type
_entity.pdbx_description
1 polymer ?
#
loop_
_entity_poly.entity_id
_entity_poly.type
_entity_poly.pdbx_seq_one_letter_code
_entity_poly.pdbx_strand_id
1 'polypeptide(L)'
;MVKRLYPFDSGAFATNLYSEYMHKNFNLDNFLVNPNPNAPGQIPFPETPAHIISSFFDNNRNYYDDNIRESVGFGSLDFEAQSYYELIKSKRQSIFDDRRSAIEIQTDEIIPLSSDTVCAVVLPQAFMDDEKIKATIVGNWNAKLLTYPSYRSEPAFFIPFIMDNVRNFLQDEGLI
;
A
#
# COMPACT_ATOMS: atom_id res chain seq x y z
N MET A 1 0.84 8.48 -16.92
CA MET A 1 0.57 7.04 -17.02
C MET A 1 1.26 6.35 -15.83
N VAL A 2 0.86 5.15 -15.42
CA VAL A 2 1.70 4.37 -14.48
C VAL A 2 3.04 4.10 -15.17
N LYS A 3 4.15 4.40 -14.48
CA LYS A 3 5.51 4.23 -15.00
C LYS A 3 6.17 2.98 -14.46
N ARG A 4 6.03 2.73 -13.16
CA ARG A 4 6.65 1.60 -12.47
C ARG A 4 5.73 1.09 -11.38
N LEU A 5 5.79 -0.21 -11.15
CA LEU A 5 5.09 -0.89 -10.07
C LEU A 5 6.06 -1.84 -9.38
N TYR A 6 6.14 -1.75 -8.05
CA TYR A 6 6.96 -2.64 -7.23
C TYR A 6 6.09 -3.31 -6.17
N PRO A 7 6.42 -4.54 -5.74
CA PRO A 7 5.64 -5.25 -4.74
C PRO A 7 5.96 -4.80 -3.29
N PHE A 8 6.83 -3.80 -3.13
CA PHE A 8 7.29 -3.25 -1.85
C PHE A 8 7.76 -1.78 -2.02
N ASP A 9 8.05 -1.10 -0.91
CA ASP A 9 8.71 0.23 -0.87
C ASP A 9 10.12 0.18 -1.50
N SER A 10 10.22 0.72 -2.72
CA SER A 10 11.47 0.76 -3.51
C SER A 10 12.56 1.62 -2.86
N GLY A 11 12.19 2.60 -2.04
CA GLY A 11 13.14 3.42 -1.29
C GLY A 11 13.84 2.64 -0.17
N ALA A 12 13.10 1.77 0.52
CA ALA A 12 13.68 0.87 1.52
C ALA A 12 14.64 -0.16 0.88
N PHE A 13 14.34 -0.65 -0.32
CA PHE A 13 15.29 -1.45 -1.10
C PHE A 13 16.55 -0.66 -1.45
N ALA A 14 16.41 0.57 -1.97
CA ALA A 14 17.53 1.41 -2.38
C ALA A 14 18.48 1.78 -1.22
N THR A 15 17.97 1.78 0.02
CA THR A 15 18.75 2.02 1.25
C THR A 15 19.28 0.73 1.89
N ASN A 16 19.14 -0.41 1.20
CA ASN A 16 19.63 -1.73 1.60
C ASN A 16 18.94 -2.33 2.84
N LEU A 17 17.76 -1.83 3.22
CA LEU A 17 17.00 -2.31 4.39
C LEU A 17 16.48 -3.74 4.22
N TYR A 18 16.32 -4.22 2.98
CA TYR A 18 15.83 -5.56 2.66
C TYR A 18 16.94 -6.57 2.33
N SER A 19 18.21 -6.21 2.54
CA SER A 19 19.37 -7.01 2.11
C SER A 19 19.45 -8.41 2.70
N GLU A 20 18.83 -8.68 3.85
CA GLU A 20 18.77 -10.03 4.42
C GLU A 20 17.90 -11.00 3.60
N TYR A 21 16.95 -10.49 2.82
CA TYR A 21 15.97 -11.27 2.05
C TYR A 21 16.25 -11.24 0.54
N MET A 22 17.12 -10.34 0.10
CA MET A 22 17.42 -10.09 -1.29
C MET A 22 18.82 -10.58 -1.64
N HIS A 23 18.96 -11.28 -2.76
CA HIS A 23 20.29 -11.66 -3.22
C HIS A 23 21.09 -10.41 -3.61
N LYS A 24 22.37 -10.35 -3.22
CA LYS A 24 23.27 -9.20 -3.43
C LYS A 24 23.44 -8.74 -4.89
N ASN A 25 23.10 -9.59 -5.85
CA ASN A 25 23.19 -9.28 -7.28
C ASN A 25 21.87 -8.72 -7.84
N PHE A 26 20.80 -8.71 -7.05
CA PHE A 26 19.56 -8.06 -7.46
C PHE A 26 19.72 -6.54 -7.44
N ASN A 27 19.12 -5.92 -8.42
CA ASN A 27 18.86 -4.49 -8.46
C ASN A 27 17.33 -4.27 -8.43
N LEU A 28 16.92 -3.01 -8.34
CA LEU A 28 15.50 -2.68 -8.21
C LEU A 28 14.68 -3.11 -9.44
N ASP A 29 15.25 -3.03 -10.64
CA ASP A 29 14.55 -3.40 -11.88
C ASP A 29 14.23 -4.90 -11.94
N ASN A 30 14.94 -5.75 -11.19
CA ASN A 30 14.59 -7.16 -11.04
C ASN A 30 13.18 -7.35 -10.43
N PHE A 31 12.72 -6.39 -9.62
CA PHE A 31 11.41 -6.42 -8.96
C PHE A 31 10.35 -5.57 -9.67
N LEU A 32 10.67 -5.00 -10.83
CA LEU A 32 9.71 -4.25 -11.62
C LEU A 32 8.61 -5.19 -12.11
N VAL A 33 7.39 -4.95 -11.65
CA VAL A 33 6.25 -5.78 -12.03
C VAL A 33 5.71 -5.29 -13.36
N ASN A 34 5.51 -6.24 -14.28
CA ASN A 34 5.02 -5.99 -15.64
C ASN A 34 5.84 -4.91 -16.39
N PRO A 35 7.16 -5.12 -16.58
CA PRO A 35 8.04 -4.14 -17.24
C PRO A 35 7.70 -3.93 -18.73
N ASN A 36 6.94 -4.85 -19.33
CA ASN A 36 6.43 -4.75 -20.69
C ASN A 36 4.94 -5.11 -20.73
N PRO A 37 4.03 -4.14 -20.47
CA PRO A 37 2.59 -4.40 -20.39
C PRO A 37 1.96 -4.93 -21.66
N ASN A 38 2.64 -4.84 -22.79
CA ASN A 38 2.17 -5.35 -24.08
C ASN A 38 2.70 -6.76 -24.40
N ALA A 39 3.57 -7.34 -23.55
CA ALA A 39 4.07 -8.70 -23.78
C ALA A 39 2.95 -9.74 -23.52
N PRO A 40 2.87 -10.81 -24.33
CA PRO A 40 1.90 -11.88 -24.10
C PRO A 40 2.01 -12.48 -22.70
N GLY A 41 0.86 -12.71 -22.06
CA GLY A 41 0.78 -13.32 -20.73
C GLY A 41 1.04 -12.38 -19.55
N GLN A 42 1.24 -11.08 -19.80
CA GLN A 42 1.29 -10.07 -18.73
C GLN A 42 -0.10 -9.62 -18.30
N ILE A 43 -0.25 -9.29 -17.02
CA ILE A 43 -1.47 -8.69 -16.46
C ILE A 43 -1.28 -7.17 -16.44
N PRO A 44 -1.98 -6.41 -17.31
CA PRO A 44 -1.82 -4.96 -17.38
C PRO A 44 -2.36 -4.27 -16.13
N PHE A 45 -2.01 -2.99 -16.00
CA PHE A 45 -2.67 -2.09 -15.05
C PHE A 45 -4.08 -1.76 -15.60
N PRO A 46 -5.13 -1.68 -14.76
CA PRO A 46 -5.15 -1.65 -13.28
C PRO A 46 -5.21 -3.01 -12.56
N GLU A 47 -5.16 -4.14 -13.25
CA GLU A 47 -5.35 -5.47 -12.63
C GLU A 47 -4.10 -6.00 -11.91
N THR A 48 -2.91 -5.50 -12.25
CA THR A 48 -1.63 -5.97 -11.70
C THR A 48 -1.55 -5.97 -10.16
N PRO A 49 -1.94 -4.89 -9.43
CA PRO A 49 -1.94 -4.91 -7.96
C PRO A 49 -2.82 -6.01 -7.37
N ALA A 50 -4.02 -6.20 -7.91
CA ALA A 50 -4.95 -7.24 -7.46
C ALA A 50 -4.36 -8.64 -7.69
N HIS A 51 -3.60 -8.84 -8.77
CA HIS A 51 -2.91 -10.09 -9.01
C HIS A 51 -1.83 -10.40 -7.97
N ILE A 52 -1.04 -9.40 -7.57
CA ILE A 52 -0.05 -9.53 -6.48
C ILE A 52 -0.78 -9.93 -5.19
N ILE A 53 -1.84 -9.20 -4.83
CA ILE A 53 -2.67 -9.49 -3.64
C ILE A 53 -3.17 -10.94 -3.66
N SER A 54 -3.79 -11.37 -4.76
CA SER A 54 -4.31 -12.75 -4.88
C SER A 54 -3.23 -13.84 -4.84
N SER A 55 -2.00 -13.50 -5.25
CA SER A 55 -0.88 -14.46 -5.31
C SER A 55 -0.25 -14.69 -3.94
N PHE A 56 -0.04 -13.61 -3.16
CA PHE A 56 0.69 -13.66 -1.90
C PHE A 56 -0.20 -13.59 -0.65
N PHE A 57 -1.40 -13.02 -0.76
CA PHE A 57 -2.31 -12.77 0.37
C PHE A 57 -3.69 -13.42 0.19
N ASP A 58 -4.01 -13.96 -0.97
CA ASP A 58 -5.32 -14.54 -1.34
C ASP A 58 -6.42 -13.50 -1.64
N ASN A 59 -6.59 -12.49 -0.79
CA ASN A 59 -7.62 -11.46 -0.94
C ASN A 59 -7.22 -10.13 -0.28
N ASN A 60 -8.01 -9.08 -0.53
CA ASN A 60 -7.76 -7.73 -0.02
C ASN A 60 -7.74 -7.67 1.52
N ARG A 61 -8.62 -8.43 2.19
CA ARG A 61 -8.68 -8.45 3.65
C ARG A 61 -7.38 -8.96 4.26
N ASN A 62 -6.88 -10.06 3.71
CA ASN A 62 -5.61 -10.63 4.13
C ASN A 62 -4.43 -9.72 3.80
N TYR A 63 -4.45 -9.04 2.66
CA TYR A 63 -3.43 -8.03 2.34
C TYR A 63 -3.42 -6.88 3.35
N TYR A 64 -4.61 -6.35 3.67
CA TYR A 64 -4.75 -5.28 4.66
C TYR A 64 -4.28 -5.69 6.06
N ASP A 65 -4.52 -6.95 6.45
CA ASP A 65 -4.15 -7.49 7.76
C ASP A 65 -2.72 -8.07 7.82
N ASP A 66 -1.92 -7.94 6.75
CA ASP A 66 -0.60 -8.58 6.56
C ASP A 66 -0.63 -10.12 6.77
N ASN A 67 -1.77 -10.75 6.46
CA ASN A 67 -1.99 -12.19 6.54
C ASN A 67 -1.53 -12.87 5.24
N ILE A 68 -0.24 -13.18 5.19
CA ILE A 68 0.39 -13.79 4.01
C ILE A 68 -0.01 -15.26 3.88
N ARG A 69 -0.22 -15.71 2.64
CA ARG A 69 -0.50 -17.12 2.31
C ARG A 69 0.65 -18.00 2.80
N GLU A 70 0.34 -19.10 3.51
CA GLU A 70 1.36 -19.93 4.16
C GLU A 70 2.32 -20.64 3.19
N SER A 71 1.85 -20.93 1.98
CA SER A 71 2.63 -21.56 0.92
C SER A 71 2.27 -20.93 -0.43
N VAL A 72 3.31 -20.56 -1.17
CA VAL A 72 3.25 -20.11 -2.56
C VAL A 72 4.19 -21.02 -3.33
N GLY A 73 3.72 -21.57 -4.44
CA GLY A 73 4.55 -22.37 -5.33
C GLY A 73 5.36 -21.45 -6.24
N PHE A 74 6.67 -21.54 -6.17
CA PHE A 74 7.60 -20.81 -7.05
C PHE A 74 8.21 -21.79 -8.06
N GLY A 75 8.33 -21.37 -9.31
CA GLY A 75 9.17 -22.07 -10.27
C GLY A 75 10.65 -21.98 -9.88
N SER A 76 11.47 -22.90 -10.38
CA SER A 76 12.91 -22.97 -10.03
C SER A 76 13.73 -21.73 -10.42
N LEU A 77 13.15 -20.81 -11.21
CA LEU A 77 13.80 -19.59 -11.67
C LEU A 77 13.12 -18.32 -11.13
N ASP A 78 12.08 -18.45 -10.30
CA ASP A 78 11.32 -17.30 -9.77
C ASP A 78 11.98 -16.74 -8.50
N PHE A 79 13.29 -16.46 -8.58
CA PHE A 79 14.10 -16.07 -7.42
C PHE A 79 13.62 -14.75 -6.80
N GLU A 80 13.22 -13.79 -7.63
CA GLU A 80 12.70 -12.50 -7.19
C GLU A 80 11.39 -12.64 -6.43
N ALA A 81 10.45 -13.45 -6.95
CA ALA A 81 9.18 -13.71 -6.28
C ALA A 81 9.39 -14.44 -4.95
N GLN A 82 10.32 -15.39 -4.90
CA GLN A 82 10.70 -16.08 -3.66
C GLN A 82 11.33 -15.12 -2.65
N SER A 83 12.27 -14.26 -3.07
CA SER A 83 12.89 -13.26 -2.20
C SER A 83 11.87 -12.27 -1.63
N TYR A 84 10.93 -11.81 -2.44
CA TYR A 84 9.82 -10.97 -1.96
C TYR A 84 8.96 -11.71 -0.93
N TYR A 85 8.62 -12.97 -1.18
CA TYR A 85 7.84 -13.78 -0.26
C TYR A 85 8.54 -13.96 1.11
N GLU A 86 9.84 -14.23 1.11
CA GLU A 86 10.63 -14.32 2.34
C GLU A 86 10.69 -12.98 3.09
N LEU A 87 10.78 -11.85 2.37
CA LEU A 87 10.73 -10.51 2.95
C LEU A 87 9.41 -10.27 3.71
N ILE A 88 8.28 -10.46 3.03
CA ILE A 88 6.97 -10.17 3.63
C ILE A 88 6.64 -11.16 4.75
N LYS A 89 7.01 -12.45 4.62
CA LYS A 89 6.74 -13.49 5.62
C LYS A 89 7.55 -13.32 6.91
N SER A 90 8.62 -12.52 6.87
CA SER A 90 9.50 -12.37 8.02
C SER A 90 8.78 -11.81 9.24
N LYS A 91 8.78 -12.58 10.33
CA LYS A 91 8.31 -12.15 11.66
C LYS A 91 9.44 -11.64 12.55
N ARG A 92 10.65 -11.48 12.00
CA ARG A 92 11.80 -10.98 12.77
C ARG A 92 11.54 -9.53 13.18
N GLN A 93 12.08 -9.15 14.33
CA GLN A 93 12.12 -7.75 14.74
C GLN A 93 13.00 -7.00 13.71
N SER A 94 12.36 -6.38 12.73
CA SER A 94 13.02 -5.69 11.64
C SER A 94 13.18 -4.21 11.95
N ILE A 95 14.18 -3.60 11.32
CA ILE A 95 14.39 -2.15 11.30
C ILE A 95 13.45 -1.43 10.32
N PHE A 96 12.65 -2.18 9.57
CA PHE A 96 11.67 -1.68 8.59
C PHE A 96 10.24 -1.94 9.10
N ASP A 97 9.33 -1.06 8.69
CA ASP A 97 7.90 -1.06 9.06
C ASP A 97 7.06 -1.98 8.16
N ASP A 98 5.74 -1.85 8.27
CA ASP A 98 4.72 -2.59 7.51
C ASP A 98 4.75 -2.31 6.00
N ARG A 99 5.44 -1.26 5.53
CA ARG A 99 5.52 -0.92 4.10
C ARG A 99 6.35 -1.90 3.26
N ARG A 100 6.97 -2.91 3.88
CA ARG A 100 7.62 -4.03 3.18
C ARG A 100 6.67 -4.81 2.25
N SER A 101 5.37 -4.82 2.55
CA SER A 101 4.35 -5.46 1.72
C SER A 101 3.56 -4.46 0.88
N ALA A 102 3.80 -3.15 1.02
CA ALA A 102 3.06 -2.13 0.30
C ALA A 102 3.39 -2.15 -1.20
N ILE A 103 2.38 -2.36 -2.05
CA ILE A 103 2.52 -2.24 -3.50
C ILE A 103 2.73 -0.77 -3.87
N GLU A 104 3.92 -0.45 -4.38
CA GLU A 104 4.28 0.90 -4.79
C GLU A 104 3.93 1.14 -6.25
N ILE A 105 3.18 2.22 -6.52
CA ILE A 105 2.82 2.66 -7.88
C ILE A 105 3.45 4.03 -8.12
N GLN A 106 4.37 4.11 -9.08
CA GLN A 106 5.00 5.36 -9.50
C GLN A 106 4.33 5.88 -10.77
N THR A 107 3.90 7.13 -10.76
CA THR A 107 3.32 7.81 -11.92
C THR A 107 3.91 9.21 -12.12
N ASP A 108 3.95 9.66 -13.37
CA ASP A 108 4.27 11.05 -13.74
C ASP A 108 3.03 11.94 -13.87
N GLU A 109 1.84 11.39 -13.66
CA GLU A 109 0.60 12.16 -13.69
C GLU A 109 0.41 12.92 -12.38
N ILE A 110 -0.18 14.10 -12.52
CA ILE A 110 -0.72 14.81 -11.38
C ILE A 110 -2.04 14.14 -11.02
N ILE A 111 -2.14 13.62 -9.79
CA ILE A 111 -3.39 13.14 -9.21
C ILE A 111 -4.01 14.33 -8.45
N PRO A 112 -4.98 15.07 -9.02
CA PRO A 112 -5.61 16.17 -8.33
C PRO A 112 -6.39 15.64 -7.14
N LEU A 113 -6.46 16.38 -6.03
CA LEU A 113 -7.41 16.08 -4.96
C LEU A 113 -8.78 16.62 -5.36
N SER A 114 -9.72 15.72 -5.70
CA SER A 114 -11.07 16.03 -6.18
C SER A 114 -12.07 14.96 -5.75
N SER A 115 -13.33 15.16 -6.14
CA SER A 115 -14.42 14.17 -5.97
C SER A 115 -14.17 12.82 -6.61
N ASP A 116 -13.30 12.76 -7.61
CA ASP A 116 -13.05 11.53 -8.37
C ASP A 116 -11.86 10.74 -7.81
N THR A 117 -11.06 11.34 -6.92
CA THR A 117 -9.78 10.79 -6.46
C THR A 117 -9.68 10.64 -4.95
N VAL A 118 -10.49 11.38 -4.18
CA VAL A 118 -10.48 11.34 -2.71
C VAL A 118 -11.78 10.71 -2.21
N CYS A 119 -11.68 9.50 -1.65
CA CYS A 119 -12.85 8.79 -1.15
C CYS A 119 -13.21 9.20 0.29
N ALA A 120 -12.21 9.35 1.15
CA ALA A 120 -12.39 9.72 2.55
C ALA A 120 -11.20 10.53 3.07
N VAL A 121 -11.44 11.34 4.11
CA VAL A 121 -10.41 12.07 4.85
C VAL A 121 -10.55 11.76 6.33
N VAL A 122 -9.48 11.27 6.94
CA VAL A 122 -9.37 11.06 8.39
C VAL A 122 -8.55 12.20 9.00
N LEU A 123 -9.12 12.95 9.94
CA LEU A 123 -8.45 14.10 10.54
C LEU A 123 -8.88 14.34 11.99
N PRO A 124 -8.09 15.09 12.79
CA PRO A 124 -8.50 15.46 14.14
C PRO A 124 -9.83 16.22 14.19
N GLN A 125 -10.67 15.89 15.17
CA GLN A 125 -11.94 16.56 15.43
C GLN A 125 -11.79 18.08 15.56
N ALA A 126 -10.67 18.58 16.09
CA ALA A 126 -10.42 20.01 16.26
C ALA A 126 -10.41 20.81 14.93
N PHE A 127 -10.17 20.15 13.80
CA PHE A 127 -10.23 20.81 12.48
C PHE A 127 -11.66 20.95 11.95
N MET A 128 -12.64 20.35 12.61
CA MET A 128 -14.04 20.50 12.23
C MET A 128 -14.53 21.93 12.41
N ASP A 129 -13.94 22.73 13.30
CA ASP A 129 -14.40 24.11 13.49
C ASP A 129 -13.94 25.06 12.36
N ASP A 130 -13.07 24.60 11.48
CA ASP A 130 -12.62 25.35 10.30
C ASP A 130 -13.56 25.10 9.10
N GLU A 131 -14.37 26.11 8.78
CA GLU A 131 -15.33 26.05 7.68
C GLU A 131 -14.66 25.90 6.30
N LYS A 132 -13.42 26.37 6.13
CA LYS A 132 -12.69 26.18 4.87
C LYS A 132 -12.26 24.73 4.69
N ILE A 133 -11.85 24.06 5.77
CA ILE A 133 -11.52 22.62 5.75
C ILE A 133 -12.76 21.82 5.40
N LYS A 134 -13.88 22.03 6.11
CA LYS A 134 -15.16 21.37 5.81
C LYS A 134 -15.61 21.59 4.38
N ALA A 135 -15.62 22.84 3.91
CA ALA A 135 -16.02 23.17 2.55
C ALA A 135 -15.11 22.51 1.50
N THR A 136 -13.81 22.38 1.78
CA THR A 136 -12.89 21.68 0.89
C THR A 136 -13.19 20.19 0.82
N ILE A 137 -13.31 19.51 1.96
CA ILE A 137 -13.48 18.06 2.00
C ILE A 137 -14.87 17.64 1.50
N VAL A 138 -15.92 18.25 2.05
CA VAL A 138 -17.31 17.86 1.75
C VAL A 138 -17.82 18.54 0.48
N GLY A 139 -17.47 19.82 0.28
CA GLY A 139 -17.96 20.60 -0.86
C GLY A 139 -17.16 20.35 -2.14
N ASN A 140 -15.83 20.50 -2.08
CA ASN A 140 -14.99 20.40 -3.28
C ASN A 140 -14.59 18.96 -3.61
N TRP A 141 -14.22 18.18 -2.60
CA TRP A 141 -13.78 16.79 -2.79
C TRP A 141 -14.90 15.77 -2.61
N ASN A 142 -16.10 16.17 -2.17
CA ASN A 142 -17.22 15.24 -1.92
C ASN A 142 -16.81 13.96 -1.15
N ALA A 143 -15.81 14.07 -0.27
CA ALA A 143 -15.18 12.93 0.39
C ALA A 143 -15.85 12.66 1.74
N LYS A 144 -15.87 11.39 2.17
CA LYS A 144 -16.35 11.01 3.50
C LYS A 144 -15.44 11.63 4.57
N LEU A 145 -16.03 12.43 5.44
CA LEU A 145 -15.32 13.12 6.52
C LEU A 145 -15.35 12.26 7.78
N LEU A 146 -14.18 11.74 8.17
CA LEU A 146 -13.97 10.88 9.32
C LEU A 146 -13.07 11.58 10.32
N THR A 147 -13.38 11.43 11.62
CA THR A 147 -12.65 12.15 12.66
C THR A 147 -12.17 11.26 13.79
N TYR A 148 -11.15 11.74 14.49
CA TYR A 148 -10.68 11.15 15.73
C TYR A 148 -10.45 12.23 16.79
N PRO A 149 -10.59 11.90 18.09
CA PRO A 149 -10.37 12.88 19.15
C PRO A 149 -8.90 13.28 19.21
N SER A 150 -8.64 14.57 19.40
CA SER A 150 -7.29 15.11 19.61
C SER A 150 -7.07 15.43 21.08
N TYR A 151 -5.97 14.91 21.62
CA TYR A 151 -5.50 15.20 22.97
C TYR A 151 -4.07 15.76 22.92
N ARG A 152 -3.59 16.32 24.04
CA ARG A 152 -2.18 16.70 24.15
C ARG A 152 -1.35 15.44 24.43
N SER A 153 -1.08 14.69 23.38
CA SER A 153 -0.41 13.39 23.43
C SER A 153 0.59 13.27 22.28
N GLU A 154 1.46 12.27 22.38
CA GLU A 154 2.41 11.98 21.30
C GLU A 154 1.67 11.54 20.03
N PRO A 155 2.15 11.91 18.82
CA PRO A 155 1.49 11.58 17.56
C PRO A 155 1.19 10.08 17.38
N ALA A 156 2.07 9.21 17.88
CA ALA A 156 1.91 7.76 17.82
C ALA A 156 0.62 7.26 18.51
N PHE A 157 0.12 7.99 19.51
CA PHE A 157 -1.13 7.65 20.20
C PHE A 157 -2.35 7.74 19.27
N PHE A 158 -2.26 8.49 18.18
CA PHE A 158 -3.37 8.66 17.23
C PHE A 158 -3.38 7.63 16.10
N ILE A 159 -2.27 6.90 15.88
CA ILE A 159 -2.16 5.91 14.80
C ILE A 159 -3.31 4.87 14.86
N PRO A 160 -3.64 4.26 16.02
CA PRO A 160 -4.74 3.30 16.09
C PRO A 160 -6.09 3.88 15.65
N PHE A 161 -6.41 5.11 16.06
CA PHE A 161 -7.68 5.75 15.65
C PHE A 161 -7.73 6.05 14.15
N ILE A 162 -6.60 6.42 13.55
CA ILE A 162 -6.51 6.63 12.10
C ILE A 162 -6.71 5.30 11.38
N MET A 163 -5.99 4.26 11.79
CA MET A 163 -6.08 2.92 11.20
C MET A 163 -7.49 2.33 11.34
N ASP A 164 -8.14 2.49 12.50
CA ASP A 164 -9.51 2.02 12.71
C ASP A 164 -10.52 2.74 11.81
N ASN A 165 -10.39 4.06 11.65
CA ASN A 165 -11.24 4.81 10.72
C ASN A 165 -11.05 4.34 9.27
N VAL A 166 -9.81 4.11 8.84
CA VAL A 166 -9.50 3.58 7.51
C VAL A 166 -10.07 2.17 7.35
N ARG A 167 -9.84 1.27 8.32
CA ARG A 167 -10.36 -0.10 8.31
C ARG A 167 -11.89 -0.12 8.18
N ASN A 168 -12.58 0.64 9.04
CA ASN A 168 -14.03 0.69 9.04
C ASN A 168 -14.56 1.26 7.72
N PHE A 169 -13.93 2.30 7.19
CA PHE A 169 -14.30 2.86 5.89
C PHE A 169 -14.16 1.82 4.77
N LEU A 170 -13.00 1.17 4.65
CA LEU A 170 -12.77 0.17 3.61
C LEU A 170 -13.73 -1.02 3.73
N GLN A 171 -14.08 -1.43 4.95
CA GLN A 171 -15.04 -2.52 5.20
C GLN A 171 -16.48 -2.11 4.85
N ASP A 172 -16.90 -0.89 5.19
CA ASP A 172 -18.22 -0.34 4.84
C ASP A 172 -18.41 -0.24 3.32
N GLU A 173 -17.34 0.11 2.59
CA GLU A 173 -17.33 0.16 1.12
C GLU A 173 -17.15 -1.22 0.46
N GLY A 174 -16.99 -2.30 1.25
CA GLY A 174 -16.80 -3.66 0.74
C GLY A 174 -15.47 -3.89 0.02
N LEU A 175 -14.44 -3.10 0.33
CA LEU A 175 -13.11 -3.18 -0.25
C LEU A 175 -12.19 -4.17 0.50
N ILE A 176 -12.48 -4.42 1.78
CA ILE A 176 -11.86 -5.42 2.67
C ILE A 176 -12.89 -6.15 3.54
#